data_AF-A0A967L638-F1
#
_entry.id   AF-A0A967L638-F1
#
_cell.length_a   1.000
_cell.length_b   1.000
_cell.length_c   1.000
_cell.angle_alpha   90.00
_cell.angle_beta   90.00
_cell.angle_gamma   90.00
#
_symmetry.space_group_name_H-M   'P 1'
#
loop_
_entity.id
_entity.type
_entity.pdbx_description
1 polymer ?
#
loop_
_entity_poly.entity_id
_entity_poly.type
_entity_poly.pdbx_seq_one_letter_code
_entity_poly.pdbx_strand_id
1 'polypeptide(L)'
;MSPAKFSRVFHRWASLVVALPVLVVILTGFLLLLKKDVAWIQPPTQRGSSEKLTLSFDRILAIARTVPEAEIKDWADVDRLDVRPARKMLKVRANNRWEIQLDAGSGEILQVAYRRSDLIESLHDGSFF
;
A
#
# COMPACT_ATOMS: atom_id res chain seq x y z
N MET A 1 -9.07 -46.38 -15.66
CA MET A 1 -8.62 -45.37 -16.66
C MET A 1 -7.17 -45.68 -17.02
N SER A 2 -6.74 -45.58 -18.29
CA SER A 2 -5.34 -45.89 -18.63
C SER A 2 -4.39 -44.82 -18.03
N PRO A 3 -3.13 -45.17 -17.71
CA PRO A 3 -2.16 -44.23 -17.16
C PRO A 3 -1.99 -42.97 -18.01
N ALA A 4 -1.98 -43.11 -19.33
CA ALA A 4 -1.90 -41.99 -20.26
C ALA A 4 -3.14 -41.07 -20.21
N LYS A 5 -4.35 -41.64 -20.08
CA LYS A 5 -5.58 -40.85 -19.93
C LYS A 5 -5.61 -40.12 -18.58
N PHE A 6 -5.19 -40.79 -17.52
CA PHE A 6 -5.06 -40.18 -16.18
C PHE A 6 -4.09 -39.00 -16.18
N SER A 7 -2.87 -39.21 -16.70
CA SER A 7 -1.83 -38.16 -16.78
C SER A 7 -2.34 -36.90 -17.50
N ARG A 8 -3.05 -37.05 -18.63
CA ARG A 8 -3.63 -35.91 -19.37
C ARG A 8 -4.68 -35.14 -18.56
N VAL A 9 -5.58 -35.85 -17.88
CA VAL A 9 -6.63 -35.22 -17.06
C VAL A 9 -6.01 -34.52 -15.85
N PHE A 10 -5.07 -35.18 -15.16
CA PHE A 10 -4.34 -34.63 -14.03
C PHE A 10 -3.56 -33.38 -14.44
N HIS A 11 -2.73 -33.47 -15.49
CA HIS A 11 -1.95 -32.33 -15.98
C HIS A 11 -2.86 -31.14 -16.33
N ARG A 12 -4.00 -31.36 -16.99
CA ARG A 12 -4.92 -30.27 -17.33
C ARG A 12 -5.43 -29.54 -16.08
N TRP A 13 -5.87 -30.27 -15.06
CA TRP A 13 -6.40 -29.66 -13.83
C TRP A 13 -5.30 -29.07 -12.95
N ALA A 14 -4.19 -29.77 -12.78
CA ALA A 14 -3.04 -29.26 -12.03
C ALA A 14 -2.47 -27.97 -12.66
N SER A 15 -2.35 -27.93 -13.99
CA SER A 15 -1.91 -26.73 -14.72
C SER A 15 -2.87 -25.56 -14.51
N LEU A 16 -4.19 -25.77 -14.49
CA LEU A 16 -5.15 -24.69 -14.20
C LEU A 16 -5.01 -24.18 -12.76
N VAL A 17 -4.86 -25.08 -11.79
CA VAL A 17 -4.69 -24.74 -10.37
C VAL A 17 -3.40 -23.93 -10.15
N VAL A 18 -2.32 -24.26 -10.87
CA VAL A 18 -1.05 -23.53 -10.77
C VAL A 18 -1.06 -22.23 -11.59
N ALA A 19 -1.66 -22.24 -12.78
CA ALA A 19 -1.65 -21.09 -13.68
C ALA A 19 -2.43 -19.89 -13.11
N LEU A 20 -3.51 -20.13 -12.36
CA LEU A 20 -4.33 -19.06 -11.80
C LEU A 20 -3.56 -18.18 -10.79
N PRO A 21 -2.94 -18.70 -9.72
CA PRO A 21 -2.10 -17.90 -8.83
C PRO A 21 -0.94 -17.23 -9.55
N VAL A 22 -0.27 -17.94 -10.48
CA VAL A 22 0.83 -17.37 -11.28
C VAL A 22 0.35 -16.18 -12.10
N LEU A 23 -0.83 -16.27 -12.72
CA LEU A 23 -1.42 -15.17 -13.46
C LEU A 23 -1.72 -13.96 -12.55
N VAL A 24 -2.25 -14.20 -11.35
CA VAL A 24 -2.48 -13.13 -10.36
C VAL A 24 -1.16 -12.44 -10.00
N VAL A 25 -0.10 -13.20 -9.70
CA VAL A 25 1.24 -12.67 -9.38
C VAL A 25 1.79 -11.84 -10.54
N ILE A 26 1.66 -12.31 -11.79
CA ILE A 26 2.13 -11.57 -12.98
C ILE A 26 1.37 -10.26 -13.16
N LEU A 27 0.04 -10.28 -13.12
CA LEU A 27 -0.80 -9.09 -13.33
C LEU A 27 -0.59 -8.05 -12.23
N THR A 28 -0.58 -8.49 -10.97
CA THR A 28 -0.31 -7.60 -9.83
C THR A 28 1.12 -7.06 -9.85
N GLY A 29 2.11 -7.90 -10.17
CA GLY A 29 3.52 -7.49 -10.31
C GLY A 29 3.71 -6.43 -11.39
N PHE A 30 3.01 -6.57 -12.52
CA PHE A 30 3.00 -5.56 -13.58
C PHE A 30 2.45 -4.21 -13.09
N LEU A 31 1.33 -4.21 -12.35
CA LEU A 31 0.79 -2.99 -11.74
C LEU A 31 1.75 -2.38 -10.72
N LEU A 32 2.40 -3.21 -9.90
CA LEU A 32 3.35 -2.74 -8.88
C LEU A 32 4.61 -2.10 -9.48
N LEU A 33 5.03 -2.51 -10.68
CA LEU A 33 6.12 -1.87 -11.41
C LEU A 33 5.79 -0.39 -11.70
N LEU A 34 4.53 -0.10 -12.01
CA LEU A 34 4.03 1.23 -12.37
C LEU A 34 3.65 2.11 -11.15
N LYS A 35 3.83 1.63 -9.91
CA LYS A 35 3.32 2.31 -8.71
C LYS A 35 3.90 3.70 -8.45
N LYS A 36 5.05 4.04 -9.04
CA LYS A 36 5.65 5.37 -8.92
C LYS A 36 5.18 6.36 -9.99
N ASP A 37 4.72 5.83 -11.12
CA ASP A 37 4.39 6.61 -12.33
C ASP A 37 2.88 6.80 -12.49
N VAL A 38 2.06 5.91 -11.92
CA VAL A 38 0.60 5.95 -12.01
C VAL A 38 -0.01 6.33 -10.67
N ALA A 39 -0.48 7.58 -10.56
CA ALA A 39 -1.07 8.14 -9.34
C ALA A 39 -2.29 7.36 -8.81
N TRP A 40 -3.04 6.68 -9.69
CA TRP A 40 -4.18 5.84 -9.30
C TRP A 40 -3.74 4.60 -8.48
N ILE A 41 -2.56 4.05 -8.78
CA ILE A 41 -1.98 2.89 -8.08
C ILE A 41 -1.44 3.35 -6.73
N GLN A 42 -0.60 4.38 -6.75
CA GLN A 42 -0.03 4.95 -5.54
C GLN A 42 0.12 6.47 -5.70
N PRO A 43 -0.33 7.26 -4.69
CA PRO A 43 -0.25 8.71 -4.78
C PRO A 43 1.21 9.18 -4.85
N PRO A 44 1.48 10.28 -5.58
CA PRO A 44 2.80 10.85 -5.68
C PRO A 44 3.31 11.27 -4.30
N THR A 45 4.62 11.23 -4.10
CA THR A 45 5.21 11.68 -2.83
C THR A 45 5.48 13.18 -2.90
N GLN A 46 4.86 13.93 -2.00
CA GLN A 46 5.03 15.37 -1.87
C GLN A 46 6.36 15.70 -1.18
N ARG A 47 6.77 16.96 -1.28
CA ARG A 47 7.98 17.46 -0.62
C ARG A 47 7.58 18.50 0.42
N GLY A 48 7.99 18.29 1.67
CA GLY A 48 7.84 19.27 2.72
C GLY A 48 8.80 20.45 2.56
N SER A 49 8.48 21.53 3.25
CA SER A 49 9.27 22.76 3.29
C SER A 49 10.24 22.78 4.48
N SER A 50 9.85 22.18 5.61
CA SER A 50 10.59 22.25 6.88
C SER A 50 12.00 21.69 6.80
N GLU A 51 12.96 22.36 7.43
CA GLU A 51 14.36 21.89 7.46
C GLU A 51 14.61 20.82 8.53
N LYS A 52 13.81 20.80 9.59
CA LYS A 52 13.97 19.89 10.73
C LYS A 52 12.75 18.97 10.84
N LEU A 53 13.00 17.74 11.28
CA LEU A 53 11.97 16.74 11.57
C LEU A 53 11.62 16.86 13.07
N THR A 54 10.62 17.66 13.40
CA THR A 54 10.32 18.04 14.80
C THR A 54 8.97 17.55 15.32
N LEU A 55 8.15 16.93 14.46
CA LEU A 55 6.85 16.42 14.89
C LEU A 55 6.99 15.27 15.91
N SER A 56 6.34 15.44 17.06
CA SER A 56 6.13 14.36 18.02
C SER A 56 5.05 13.38 17.52
N PHE A 57 5.09 12.13 17.99
CA PHE A 57 4.05 11.15 17.67
C PHE A 57 2.66 11.62 18.09
N ASP A 58 2.50 12.22 19.27
CA ASP A 58 1.21 12.76 19.71
C ASP A 58 0.66 13.81 18.75
N ARG A 59 1.52 14.69 18.21
CA ARG A 59 1.10 15.69 17.25
C ARG A 59 0.73 15.06 15.90
N ILE A 60 1.48 14.05 15.45
CA ILE A 60 1.17 13.30 14.23
C ILE A 60 -0.20 12.65 14.34
N LEU A 61 -0.49 11.95 15.44
CA LEU A 61 -1.79 11.31 15.65
C LEU A 61 -2.91 12.34 15.74
N ALA A 62 -2.69 13.46 16.44
CA ALA A 62 -3.67 14.54 16.53
C ALA A 62 -4.04 15.11 15.15
N ILE A 63 -3.07 15.28 14.25
CA ILE A 63 -3.32 15.72 12.86
C ILE A 63 -4.00 14.61 12.06
N ALA A 64 -3.56 13.35 12.18
CA ALA A 64 -4.15 12.24 11.44
C ALA A 64 -5.65 12.06 11.76
N ARG A 65 -6.04 12.27 13.02
CA ARG A 65 -7.45 12.27 13.47
C ARG A 65 -8.31 13.36 12.82
N THR A 66 -7.73 14.42 12.27
CA THR A 66 -8.51 15.47 11.59
C THR A 66 -8.88 15.10 10.15
N VAL A 67 -8.37 13.98 9.63
CA VAL A 67 -8.65 13.50 8.27
C VAL A 67 -9.75 12.43 8.34
N PRO A 68 -11.01 12.77 8.02
CA PRO A 68 -12.14 11.86 8.21
C PRO A 68 -12.04 10.60 7.35
N GLU A 69 -11.48 10.68 6.15
CA GLU A 69 -11.37 9.55 5.22
C GLU A 69 -10.44 8.45 5.74
N ALA A 70 -9.46 8.80 6.57
CA ALA A 70 -8.52 7.85 7.15
C ALA A 70 -9.11 7.07 8.34
N GLU A 71 -10.23 7.54 8.91
CA GLU A 71 -10.93 6.89 10.04
C GLU A 71 -10.05 6.61 11.26
N ILE A 72 -8.95 7.36 11.42
CA ILE A 72 -7.99 7.17 12.52
C ILE A 72 -8.57 7.76 13.82
N LYS A 73 -8.76 6.91 14.82
CA LYS A 73 -9.08 7.30 16.20
C LYS A 73 -7.88 7.14 17.11
N ASP A 74 -7.05 6.14 16.93
CA ASP A 74 -5.80 6.00 17.69
C ASP A 74 -4.74 5.23 16.89
N TRP A 75 -3.63 4.85 17.52
CA TRP A 75 -2.53 4.16 16.85
C TRP A 75 -2.89 2.76 16.36
N ALA A 76 -3.94 2.12 16.89
CA ALA A 76 -4.41 0.83 16.39
C ALA A 76 -5.00 0.95 14.97
N ASP A 77 -5.41 2.14 14.55
CA ASP A 77 -5.94 2.41 13.20
C ASP A 77 -4.84 2.73 12.17
N VAL A 78 -3.57 2.80 12.61
CA VAL A 78 -2.42 3.14 11.78
C VAL A 78 -1.63 1.88 11.44
N ASP A 79 -1.62 1.50 10.17
CA ASP A 79 -0.81 0.38 9.65
C ASP A 79 0.68 0.73 9.68
N ARG A 80 1.02 1.95 9.25
CA ARG A 80 2.43 2.34 9.11
C ARG A 80 2.64 3.84 9.23
N LEU A 81 3.75 4.18 9.89
CA LEU A 81 4.35 5.51 9.83
C LEU A 81 5.66 5.45 9.04
N ASP A 82 5.77 6.23 7.97
CA ASP A 82 6.91 6.23 7.05
C ASP A 82 7.54 7.62 6.96
N VAL A 83 8.66 7.84 7.66
CA VAL A 83 9.37 9.12 7.67
C VAL A 83 10.32 9.19 6.48
N ARG A 84 10.26 10.28 5.71
CA ARG A 84 11.12 10.52 4.54
C ARG A 84 11.95 11.80 4.74
N PRO A 85 13.10 11.73 5.44
CA PRO A 85 13.97 12.88 5.69
C PRO A 85 14.39 13.61 4.40
N ALA A 86 14.77 12.84 3.37
CA ALA A 86 15.17 13.39 2.07
C ALA A 86 14.08 14.22 1.37
N ARG A 87 12.81 14.02 1.76
CA ARG A 87 11.63 14.74 1.25
C ARG A 87 11.02 15.68 2.30
N LYS A 88 11.62 15.81 3.49
CA LYS A 88 11.16 16.68 4.59
C LYS A 88 9.71 16.41 5.03
N MET A 89 9.28 15.16 4.92
CA MET A 89 7.88 14.75 5.14
C MET A 89 7.81 13.39 5.85
N LEU A 90 6.62 13.04 6.33
CA LEU A 90 6.27 11.70 6.79
C LEU A 90 4.90 11.27 6.26
N LYS A 91 4.65 9.97 6.20
CA LYS A 91 3.37 9.40 5.78
C LYS A 91 2.75 8.65 6.93
N VAL A 92 1.48 8.93 7.21
CA VAL A 92 0.63 8.12 8.08
C VAL A 92 -0.25 7.28 7.16
N ARG A 93 -0.16 5.96 7.25
CA ARG A 93 -1.02 5.03 6.52
C ARG A 93 -2.02 4.41 7.47
N ALA A 94 -3.29 4.61 7.18
CA ALA A 94 -4.39 3.99 7.92
C ALA A 94 -4.61 2.55 7.47
N ASN A 95 -5.20 1.73 8.33
CA ASN A 95 -5.62 0.35 8.02
C ASN A 95 -6.60 0.30 6.83
N ASN A 96 -7.40 1.34 6.63
CA ASN A 96 -8.33 1.46 5.52
C ASN A 96 -7.66 1.96 4.21
N ARG A 97 -6.32 1.93 4.14
CA ARG A 97 -5.48 2.25 2.97
C ARG A 97 -5.51 3.71 2.53
N TRP A 98 -5.95 4.62 3.39
CA TRP A 98 -5.71 6.04 3.20
C TRP A 98 -4.29 6.42 3.65
N GLU A 99 -3.62 7.22 2.83
CA GLU A 99 -2.30 7.77 3.10
C GLU A 99 -2.43 9.28 3.32
N ILE A 100 -1.94 9.74 4.47
CA ILE A 100 -1.82 11.16 4.81
C ILE A 100 -0.33 11.50 4.75
N GLN A 101 0.06 12.44 3.89
CA GLN A 101 1.42 12.96 3.83
C GLN A 101 1.49 14.29 4.58
N LEU A 102 2.40 14.38 5.55
CA LEU A 102 2.60 15.56 6.38
C LEU A 102 3.99 16.14 6.16
N ASP A 103 4.10 17.47 6.17
CA ASP A 103 5.39 18.12 6.41
C ASP A 103 5.91 17.73 7.79
N ALA A 104 7.14 17.24 7.87
CA ALA A 104 7.64 16.62 9.08
C ALA A 104 8.13 17.60 10.17
N GLY A 105 8.11 18.90 9.89
CA GLY A 105 8.37 19.94 10.88
C GLY A 105 7.10 20.66 11.33
N SER A 106 6.31 21.16 10.36
CA SER A 106 5.12 21.98 10.63
C SER A 106 3.87 21.16 10.94
N GLY A 107 3.77 19.94 10.41
CA GLY A 107 2.54 19.15 10.46
C GLY A 107 1.47 19.59 9.45
N GLU A 108 1.84 20.41 8.47
CA GLU A 108 0.97 20.73 7.34
C GLU A 108 0.60 19.46 6.57
N ILE A 109 -0.68 19.28 6.25
CA ILE A 109 -1.16 18.19 5.41
C ILE A 109 -0.84 18.51 3.96
N LEU A 110 0.13 17.78 3.39
CA LEU A 110 0.58 17.96 2.01
C LEU A 110 -0.32 17.22 1.00
N GLN A 111 -0.87 16.08 1.42
CA GLN A 111 -1.78 15.27 0.60
C GLN A 111 -2.54 14.27 1.46
N VAL A 112 -3.81 14.04 1.09
CA VAL A 112 -4.63 12.92 1.58
C VAL A 112 -5.11 12.15 0.35
N ALA A 113 -4.83 10.85 0.30
CA ALA A 113 -5.23 10.03 -0.86
C ALA A 113 -5.37 8.55 -0.51
N TYR A 114 -6.31 7.88 -1.19
CA TYR A 114 -6.44 6.43 -1.14
C TYR A 114 -5.33 5.74 -1.93
N ARG A 115 -4.67 4.75 -1.31
CA ARG A 115 -3.51 4.04 -1.85
C ARG A 115 -3.88 2.61 -2.22
N ARG A 116 -3.93 2.30 -3.51
CA ARG A 116 -4.29 0.96 -4.02
C ARG A 116 -3.15 -0.03 -4.01
N SER A 117 -1.91 0.44 -4.00
CA SER A 117 -0.72 -0.42 -4.04
C SER A 117 -0.73 -1.47 -2.94
N ASP A 118 -1.26 -1.16 -1.76
CA ASP A 118 -1.19 -2.06 -0.61
C ASP A 118 -2.18 -3.23 -0.78
N LEU A 119 -3.35 -2.99 -1.40
CA LEU A 119 -4.24 -4.07 -1.85
C LEU A 119 -3.57 -4.92 -2.95
N ILE A 120 -2.98 -4.27 -3.94
CA ILE A 120 -2.32 -4.97 -5.06
C ILE A 120 -1.14 -5.81 -4.54
N GLU A 121 -0.39 -5.30 -3.57
CA GLU A 121 0.71 -5.99 -2.88
C GLU A 121 0.19 -7.20 -2.12
N SER A 122 -0.89 -7.06 -1.34
CA SER A 122 -1.49 -8.21 -0.61
C SER A 122 -2.00 -9.33 -1.52
N LEU A 123 -2.47 -9.00 -2.72
CA LEU A 123 -2.85 -9.99 -3.73
C LEU A 123 -1.62 -10.62 -4.39
N HIS A 124 -0.51 -9.89 -4.50
CA HIS A 124 0.72 -10.33 -5.14
C HIS A 124 1.51 -11.31 -4.27
N ASP A 125 1.66 -11.01 -2.98
CA ASP A 125 2.39 -11.84 -2.03
C ASP A 125 1.51 -12.94 -1.38
N GLY A 126 0.19 -12.85 -1.57
CA GLY A 126 -0.78 -13.82 -1.07
C GLY A 126 -1.29 -13.53 0.34
N SER A 127 -0.86 -12.45 1.00
CA SER A 127 -1.31 -12.05 2.34
C SER A 127 -2.77 -11.58 2.40
N PHE A 128 -3.42 -11.40 1.25
CA PHE A 128 -4.86 -11.18 1.17
C PHE A 128 -5.69 -12.42 1.58
N PHE A 129 -5.12 -13.62 1.48
CA PHE A 129 -5.81 -14.91 1.68
C PHE A 129 -5.45 -15.61 2.98
#